data_AF-A0A7X8CKF6-F1
#
_entry.id   AF-A0A7X8CKF6-F1
#
_cell.length_a   1.000
_cell.length_b   1.000
_cell.length_c   1.000
_cell.angle_alpha   90.00
_cell.angle_beta   90.00
_cell.angle_gamma   90.00
#
_symmetry.space_group_name_H-M   'P 1'
#
loop_
_entity.id
_entity.type
_entity.pdbx_description
1 polymer ?
#
loop_
_entity_poly.entity_id
_entity_poly.type
_entity_poly.pdbx_seq_one_letter_code
_entity_poly.pdbx_strand_id
1 'polypeptide(L)' 'MTNRKNRIDYITNTLSLRGLVNIKELSEKLNVSEMTIRRDLEILAKENIAQIIHG' A
#
# COMPACT_ATOMS: atom_id res chain seq x y z
N MET A 1 -6.87 0.63 15.11
CA MET A 1 -7.13 -0.13 13.87
C MET A 1 -7.44 0.88 12.76
N THR A 2 -6.59 0.97 11.74
CA THR A 2 -6.83 1.85 10.59
C THR A 2 -7.86 1.19 9.67
N ASN A 3 -8.99 1.87 9.40
CA ASN A 3 -10.01 1.38 8.47
C ASN A 3 -9.39 1.16 7.07
N ARG A 4 -9.80 0.09 6.38
CA ARG A 4 -9.27 -0.28 5.05
C ARG A 4 -9.36 0.89 4.06
N LYS A 5 -10.45 1.65 4.07
CA LYS A 5 -10.63 2.81 3.18
C LYS A 5 -9.50 3.84 3.38
N ASN A 6 -9.32 4.31 4.61
CA ASN A 6 -8.26 5.28 4.96
C ASN A 6 -6.87 4.77 4.59
N ARG A 7 -6.66 3.45 4.72
CA ARG A 7 -5.40 2.81 4.36
C ARG A 7 -5.14 2.83 2.85
N ILE A 8 -6.14 2.46 2.05
CA ILE A 8 -6.05 2.51 0.59
C ILE A 8 -5.83 3.95 0.13
N ASP A 9 -6.61 4.90 0.66
CA ASP A 9 -6.47 6.32 0.33
C ASP A 9 -5.05 6.83 0.65
N TYR A 10 -4.47 6.41 1.77
CA TYR A 10 -3.09 6.77 2.12
C TYR A 10 -2.08 6.15 1.15
N ILE A 11 -2.23 4.86 0.83
CA ILE A 11 -1.32 4.14 -0.08
C ILE A 11 -1.35 4.77 -1.47
N THR A 12 -2.54 5.02 -2.04
CA THR A 12 -2.69 5.59 -3.38
C THR A 12 -2.17 7.02 -3.43
N ASN A 13 -2.49 7.87 -2.46
CA ASN A 13 -1.93 9.23 -2.37
C ASN A 13 -0.40 9.20 -2.28
N THR A 14 0.17 8.32 -1.45
CA THR A 14 1.63 8.21 -1.32
C THR A 14 2.26 7.75 -2.62
N LEU A 15 1.65 6.80 -3.31
CA LEU A 15 2.11 6.31 -4.61
C LEU A 15 2.03 7.39 -5.68
N SER A 16 0.95 8.17 -5.74
CA SER A 16 0.81 9.30 -6.67
C SER A 16 1.82 10.41 -6.42
N LEU A 17 2.19 10.66 -5.16
CA LEU A 17 3.14 11.71 -4.78
C LEU A 17 4.60 11.29 -4.97
N ARG A 18 4.94 10.03 -4.66
CA ARG A 18 6.34 9.56 -4.64
C ARG A 18 6.71 8.66 -5.82
N GLY A 19 5.74 8.12 -6.53
CA GLY A 19 5.92 7.13 -7.61
C GLY A 19 6.23 5.71 -7.12
N LEU A 20 6.69 5.54 -5.88
CA LEU A 20 7.02 4.25 -5.28
C LEU A 20 6.75 4.25 -3.77
N VAL A 21 6.48 3.06 -3.23
CA VAL A 21 6.24 2.83 -1.80
C VAL A 21 6.90 1.55 -1.34
N ASN A 22 7.37 1.53 -0.08
CA ASN A 22 7.93 0.34 0.53
C ASN A 22 6.91 -0.32 1.49
N ILE A 23 6.77 -1.64 1.41
CA ILE A 23 5.81 -2.41 2.22
C ILE A 23 6.08 -2.25 3.73
N LYS A 24 7.35 -2.32 4.13
CA LYS A 24 7.76 -2.21 5.53
C LYS A 24 7.43 -0.82 6.07
N GLU A 25 7.79 0.24 5.35
CA GLU A 25 7.47 1.62 5.74
C GLU A 25 5.96 1.84 5.89
N LEU A 26 5.16 1.35 4.94
CA LEU A 26 3.71 1.45 5.01
C LEU A 26 3.14 0.68 6.21
N SER A 27 3.69 -0.50 6.50
CA SER A 27 3.24 -1.35 7.62
C SER A 27 3.47 -0.68 8.97
N GLU A 28 4.66 -0.09 9.16
CA GLU A 28 5.03 0.66 10.35
C GLU A 28 4.19 1.92 10.48
N LYS A 29 4.02 2.67 9.38
CA LYS A 29 3.26 3.93 9.36
C LYS A 29 1.77 3.75 9.65
N LEU A 30 1.17 2.69 9.11
CA LEU A 30 -0.27 2.42 9.20
C LEU A 30 -0.62 1.49 10.36
N ASN A 31 0.39 1.02 11.10
CA ASN A 31 0.31 0.08 12.21
C ASN A 31 -0.50 -1.18 11.84
N VAL A 32 -0.10 -1.83 10.75
CA VAL A 32 -0.66 -3.10 10.27
C VAL A 32 0.48 -4.03 9.85
N SER A 33 0.22 -5.33 9.71
CA SER A 33 1.24 -6.27 9.24
C SER A 33 1.65 -6.00 7.78
N GLU A 34 2.89 -6.31 7.43
CA GLU A 34 3.37 -6.26 6.04
C GLU A 34 2.49 -7.10 5.09
N MET A 35 1.98 -8.25 5.56
CA MET A 35 1.06 -9.08 4.79
C MET A 35 -0.26 -8.35 4.49
N THR A 36 -0.73 -7.48 5.39
CA THR A 36 -1.93 -6.66 5.15
C THR A 36 -1.67 -5.66 4.03
N ILE A 37 -0.54 -4.94 4.09
CA ILE A 37 -0.12 -4.00 3.03
C ILE A 37 0.06 -4.73 1.70
N ARG A 38 0.71 -5.90 1.70
CA ARG A 38 0.90 -6.71 0.50
C ARG A 38 -0.43 -7.06 -0.16
N ARG A 39 -1.41 -7.53 0.60
CA ARG A 39 -2.76 -7.84 0.08
C ARG A 39 -3.47 -6.61 -0.49
N ASP A 40 -3.31 -5.44 0.13
CA ASP A 40 -3.88 -4.20 -0.41
C ASP A 40 -3.21 -3.79 -1.72
N LEU A 41 -1.87 -3.87 -1.80
CA LEU A 41 -1.12 -3.60 -3.02
C LEU A 41 -1.44 -4.61 -4.13
N GLU A 42 -1.68 -5.88 -3.81
CA GLU A 42 -2.13 -6.90 -4.77
C GLU A 42 -3.51 -6.56 -5.36
N ILE A 43 -4.43 -6.02 -4.55
CA ILE A 43 -5.75 -5.58 -5.04
C ILE A 43 -5.57 -4.37 -5.97
N LEU A 44 -4.78 -3.37 -5.56
CA LEU A 44 -4.48 -2.21 -6.40
C LEU A 44 -3.77 -2.61 -7.71
N ALA A 45 -2.92 -3.63 -7.67
CA ALA A 45 -2.26 -4.15 -8.88
C ALA A 45 -3.23 -4.84 -9.83
N LYS A 46 -4.20 -5.62 -9.31
CA LYS A 46 -5.29 -6.20 -10.13
C LYS A 46 -6.14 -5.13 -10.80
N GLU A 47 -6.28 -3.96 -10.15
CA GLU A 47 -7.00 -2.79 -10.68
C GLU A 47 -6.12 -1.90 -11.58
N ASN A 48 -4.87 -2.30 -11.88
CA ASN A 48 -3.87 -1.52 -12.63
C ASN A 48 -3.52 -0.15 -12.01
N ILE A 49 -3.73 0.02 -10.70
CA ILE A 49 -3.39 1.24 -9.95
C ILE A 49 -1.93 1.21 -9.47
N ALA A 50 -1.39 0.03 -9.21
CA ALA A 50 -0.02 -0.17 -8.73
C ALA A 50 0.67 -1.33 -9.46
N GLN A 51 2.00 -1.39 -9.40
CA GLN A 51 2.78 -2.53 -9.86
C GLN A 51 3.67 -3.03 -8.72
N ILE A 52 3.65 -4.34 -8.45
CA ILE A 52 4.52 -4.96 -7.46
C ILE A 52 5.85 -5.29 -8.13
N ILE A 53 6.92 -4.67 -7.65
CA ILE A 53 8.29 -4.95 -8.08
C ILE A 53 8.96 -5.76 -6.97
N HIS A 54 9.60 -6.87 -7.33
CA HIS A 54 10.41 -7.67 -6.42
C HIS A 54 11.85 -7.17 -6.54
N GLY A 55 12.36 -6.56 -5.48
CA GLY A 55 13.71 -6.01 -5.39
C GLY A 55 14.28 -6.17 -4.00
#